data_AF-A0A3D5CNY7-F1
#
_entry.id   AF-A0A3D5CNY7-F1
#
_cell.length_a   1.000
_cell.length_b   1.000
_cell.length_c   1.000
_cell.angle_alpha   90.00
_cell.angle_beta   90.00
_cell.angle_gamma   90.00
#
_symmetry.space_group_name_H-M   'P 1'
#
loop_
_entity.id
_entity.type
_entity.pdbx_description
1 polymer ?
#
loop_
_entity_poly.entity_id
_entity_poly.type
_entity_poly.pdbx_seq_one_letter_code
_entity_poly.pdbx_strand_id
1 'polypeptide(L)'
;TMLVDIKKYVVVHDCGEVINPMILEGQIQGGVAQGIGNAFYEKLMFDESGQLLNASFMDYLLPTALDVPNIESDHVTTPSPLNPMGIKGAGEAGAIPVGALFAQAIEDALFDAEVEITEIPLSPSMLWEIVEAAK
;
A
#
# COMPACT_ATOMS: atom_id res chain seq x y z
N THR A 1 -9.76 -8.07 17.46
CA THR A 1 -9.63 -8.83 16.20
C THR A 1 -8.42 -8.41 15.38
N MET A 2 -7.76 -7.28 15.68
CA MET A 2 -6.65 -6.73 14.86
C MET A 2 -7.01 -6.51 13.38
N LEU A 3 -8.32 -6.37 13.08
CA LEU A 3 -8.77 -5.94 11.77
C LEU A 3 -8.54 -4.43 11.64
N VAL A 4 -7.90 -4.01 10.56
CA VAL A 4 -7.64 -2.61 10.24
C VAL A 4 -8.82 -2.05 9.44
N ASP A 5 -9.32 -0.89 9.85
CA ASP A 5 -10.39 -0.17 9.15
C ASP A 5 -9.84 1.17 8.64
N ILE A 6 -9.75 1.31 7.32
CA ILE A 6 -9.16 2.49 6.67
C ILE A 6 -10.18 3.63 6.66
N LYS A 7 -10.06 4.54 7.63
CA LYS A 7 -10.98 5.67 7.78
C LYS A 7 -10.87 6.72 6.68
N LYS A 8 -9.65 6.97 6.21
CA LYS A 8 -9.33 7.98 5.22
C LYS A 8 -8.02 7.63 4.53
N TYR A 9 -7.95 7.82 3.21
CA TYR A 9 -6.73 7.62 2.43
C TYR A 9 -6.49 8.82 1.52
N VAL A 10 -5.31 9.45 1.63
CA VAL A 10 -4.95 10.66 0.89
C VAL A 10 -3.62 10.45 0.18
N VAL A 11 -3.55 10.81 -1.10
CA VAL A 11 -2.33 10.76 -1.91
C VAL A 11 -2.06 12.13 -2.50
N VAL A 12 -0.86 12.66 -2.30
CA VAL A 12 -0.37 13.82 -3.03
C VAL A 12 0.83 13.40 -3.85
N HIS A 13 0.77 13.57 -5.16
CA HIS A 13 1.83 13.14 -6.06
C HIS A 13 2.42 14.30 -6.87
N ASP A 14 3.71 14.22 -7.21
CA ASP A 14 4.41 15.16 -8.08
C ASP A 14 5.13 14.43 -9.21
N CYS A 15 4.45 14.32 -10.35
CA CYS A 15 5.01 13.84 -11.60
C CYS A 15 5.48 14.97 -12.53
N GLY A 16 5.79 16.16 -12.02
CA GLY A 16 6.03 17.33 -12.87
C GLY A 16 4.80 17.68 -13.70
N GLU A 17 5.00 18.13 -14.94
CA GLU A 17 3.88 18.47 -15.83
C GLU A 17 3.00 17.25 -16.12
N VAL A 18 1.68 17.42 -15.98
CA VAL A 18 0.71 16.32 -16.17
C VAL A 18 0.26 16.26 -17.62
N ILE A 19 0.53 15.15 -18.29
CA ILE A 19 0.08 14.93 -19.68
C ILE A 19 -1.45 14.81 -19.73
N ASN A 20 -2.02 13.98 -18.87
CA ASN A 20 -3.47 13.76 -18.80
C ASN A 20 -3.90 13.51 -17.34
N PRO A 21 -4.59 14.47 -16.70
CA PRO A 21 -5.02 14.35 -15.30
C PRO A 21 -5.93 13.16 -15.03
N MET A 22 -6.82 12.80 -15.97
CA MET A 22 -7.73 11.67 -15.81
C MET A 22 -6.97 10.33 -15.80
N ILE A 23 -5.91 10.21 -16.60
CA ILE A 23 -5.07 9.01 -16.61
C ILE A 23 -4.22 8.95 -15.34
N LEU A 24 -3.66 10.09 -14.91
CA LEU A 24 -2.92 10.17 -13.66
C LEU A 24 -3.78 9.70 -12.49
N GLU A 25 -5.01 10.20 -12.40
CA GLU A 25 -5.97 9.78 -11.37
C GLU A 25 -6.19 8.26 -11.39
N GLY A 26 -6.45 7.68 -12.56
CA GLY A 26 -6.61 6.23 -12.69
C GLY A 26 -5.37 5.43 -12.28
N GLN A 27 -4.16 5.96 -12.51
CA GLN A 27 -2.91 5.34 -12.05
C GLN A 27 -2.78 5.38 -10.53
N ILE A 28 -3.16 6.50 -9.89
CA ILE A 28 -3.15 6.59 -8.42
C ILE A 28 -4.13 5.59 -7.82
N GLN A 29 -5.36 5.52 -8.33
CA GLN A 29 -6.38 4.58 -7.85
C GLN A 29 -5.90 3.12 -7.98
N GLY A 30 -5.38 2.73 -9.15
CA GLY A 30 -4.86 1.39 -9.38
C GLY A 30 -3.63 1.05 -8.54
N GLY A 31 -2.70 1.99 -8.41
CA GLY A 31 -1.49 1.82 -7.61
C GLY A 31 -1.79 1.64 -6.14
N VAL A 32 -2.70 2.44 -5.58
CA VAL A 32 -3.12 2.31 -4.18
C VAL A 32 -3.82 0.97 -3.94
N ALA A 33 -4.69 0.53 -4.85
CA ALA A 33 -5.32 -0.78 -4.75
C ALA A 33 -4.25 -1.91 -4.71
N GLN A 34 -3.26 -1.87 -5.60
CA GLN A 34 -2.13 -2.82 -5.59
C GLN A 34 -1.32 -2.73 -4.29
N GLY A 35 -1.04 -1.52 -3.81
CA GLY A 35 -0.31 -1.30 -2.58
C GLY A 35 -1.05 -1.82 -1.35
N ILE A 36 -2.38 -1.68 -1.29
CA ILE A 36 -3.24 -2.27 -0.24
C ILE A 36 -3.17 -3.80 -0.31
N GLY A 37 -3.25 -4.36 -1.53
CA GLY A 37 -3.02 -5.78 -1.79
C GLY A 37 -1.72 -6.27 -1.16
N ASN A 38 -0.61 -5.63 -1.51
CA ASN A 38 0.71 -5.96 -0.99
C ASN A 38 0.85 -5.75 0.53
N ALA A 39 0.25 -4.68 1.06
CA ALA A 39 0.37 -4.33 2.48
C ALA A 39 -0.38 -5.29 3.40
N PHE A 40 -1.50 -5.88 2.98
CA PHE A 40 -2.39 -6.65 3.88
C PHE A 40 -2.65 -8.10 3.46
N TYR A 41 -2.50 -8.43 2.19
CA TYR A 41 -3.10 -9.64 1.63
C TYR A 41 -2.09 -10.52 0.88
N GLU A 42 -1.31 -9.93 -0.01
CA GLU A 42 -0.49 -10.66 -0.97
C GLU A 42 0.82 -11.18 -0.34
N LYS A 43 0.98 -12.50 -0.33
CA LYS A 43 2.21 -13.19 0.08
C LYS A 43 2.35 -14.47 -0.71
N LEU A 44 3.53 -14.74 -1.27
CA LEU A 44 3.83 -16.06 -1.83
C LEU A 44 4.33 -16.97 -0.71
N MET A 45 3.67 -18.10 -0.50
CA MET A 45 4.02 -19.05 0.55
C MET A 45 4.65 -20.30 -0.04
N PHE A 46 5.86 -20.63 0.38
CA PHE A 46 6.58 -21.82 -0.05
C PHE A 46 6.81 -22.74 1.15
N ASP A 47 6.69 -24.06 0.94
CA ASP A 47 7.11 -25.06 1.94
C ASP A 47 8.63 -25.31 1.92
N GLU A 48 9.10 -26.16 2.83
CA GLU A 48 10.53 -26.55 2.94
C GLU A 48 11.07 -27.25 1.67
N SER A 49 10.20 -27.78 0.83
CA SER A 49 10.55 -28.41 -0.46
C SER A 49 10.49 -27.44 -1.63
N GLY A 50 10.18 -26.16 -1.38
CA GLY A 50 10.05 -25.11 -2.40
C GLY A 50 8.75 -25.18 -3.21
N GLN A 51 7.72 -25.90 -2.75
CA GLN A 51 6.41 -25.89 -3.40
C GLN A 51 5.63 -24.63 -3.06
N LEU A 52 5.08 -23.96 -4.07
CA LEU A 52 4.19 -22.81 -3.88
C LEU A 52 2.83 -23.30 -3.36
N LEU A 53 2.47 -22.89 -2.15
CA LEU A 53 1.31 -23.37 -1.42
C LEU A 53 0.01 -22.63 -1.77
N ASN A 54 0.10 -21.41 -2.30
CA ASN A 54 -1.05 -20.55 -2.53
C ASN A 54 -1.11 -20.00 -3.98
N ALA A 55 -0.97 -20.87 -4.97
CA ALA A 55 -0.96 -20.51 -6.39
C ALA A 55 -2.36 -20.23 -7.00
N SER A 56 -3.35 -19.85 -6.19
CA SER A 56 -4.74 -19.62 -6.64
C SER A 56 -5.35 -18.41 -5.95
N PHE A 57 -6.37 -17.79 -6.53
CA PHE A 57 -7.08 -16.66 -5.91
C PHE A 57 -7.92 -17.04 -4.68
N MET A 58 -8.00 -18.33 -4.32
CA MET A 58 -8.57 -18.72 -3.03
C MET A 58 -7.63 -18.39 -1.87
N ASP A 59 -6.31 -18.44 -2.12
CA ASP A 59 -5.28 -18.38 -1.08
C ASP A 59 -4.26 -17.26 -1.31
N TYR A 60 -4.15 -16.75 -2.55
CA TYR A 60 -3.48 -15.49 -2.88
C TYR A 60 -4.54 -14.41 -2.97
N LEU A 61 -4.73 -13.72 -1.85
CA LEU A 61 -5.80 -12.75 -1.69
C LEU A 61 -5.47 -11.46 -2.45
N LEU A 62 -6.35 -11.11 -3.39
CA LEU A 62 -6.33 -9.81 -4.07
C LEU A 62 -7.41 -8.92 -3.45
N PRO A 63 -7.15 -7.61 -3.30
CA PRO A 63 -8.12 -6.69 -2.75
C PRO A 63 -9.31 -6.55 -3.69
N THR A 64 -10.50 -6.48 -3.10
CA THR A 64 -11.76 -6.24 -3.80
C THR A 64 -12.18 -4.78 -3.68
N ALA A 65 -13.29 -4.42 -4.33
CA ALA A 65 -13.89 -3.09 -4.18
C ALA A 65 -14.36 -2.77 -2.74
N LEU A 66 -14.44 -3.77 -1.86
CA LEU A 66 -14.78 -3.57 -0.44
C LEU A 66 -13.54 -3.30 0.42
N ASP A 67 -12.35 -3.67 -0.06
CA ASP A 67 -11.08 -3.52 0.66
C ASP A 67 -10.40 -2.18 0.35
N VAL A 68 -10.66 -1.63 -0.84
CA VAL A 68 -10.07 -0.37 -1.31
C VAL A 68 -10.99 0.81 -0.94
N PRO A 69 -10.54 1.77 -0.13
CA PRO A 69 -11.34 2.93 0.25
C PRO A 69 -11.46 3.93 -0.91
N ASN A 70 -12.33 4.93 -0.76
CA ASN A 70 -12.27 6.11 -1.61
C ASN A 70 -10.95 6.85 -1.35
N ILE A 71 -10.20 7.11 -2.42
CA ILE A 71 -8.90 7.78 -2.36
C ILE A 71 -9.10 9.26 -2.68
N GLU A 72 -8.67 10.14 -1.77
CA GLU A 72 -8.55 11.57 -2.02
C GLU A 72 -7.16 11.83 -2.62
N SER A 73 -7.11 12.35 -3.85
CA SER A 73 -5.86 12.63 -4.56
C SER A 73 -5.66 14.13 -4.78
N ASP A 74 -4.42 14.56 -4.76
CA ASP A 74 -4.00 15.90 -5.20
C ASP A 74 -2.65 15.83 -5.93
N HIS A 75 -2.31 16.89 -6.65
CA HIS A 75 -1.10 16.97 -7.44
C HIS A 75 -0.35 18.29 -7.21
N VAL A 76 0.96 18.17 -6.98
CA VAL A 76 1.88 19.31 -6.96
C VAL A 76 2.80 19.21 -8.17
N THR A 77 3.07 20.32 -8.83
CA THR A 77 3.86 20.36 -10.06
C THR A 77 5.25 20.92 -9.80
N THR A 78 6.27 20.07 -9.88
CA THR A 78 7.68 20.49 -9.97
C THR A 78 8.28 20.00 -11.29
N PRO A 79 8.36 20.84 -12.34
CA PRO A 79 8.82 20.41 -13.66
C PRO A 79 10.24 19.82 -13.64
N SER A 80 10.45 18.75 -14.41
CA SER A 80 11.78 18.18 -14.60
C SER A 80 12.64 19.04 -15.53
N PRO A 81 13.87 19.43 -15.16
CA PRO A 81 14.79 20.13 -16.06
C PRO A 81 15.43 19.20 -17.10
N LEU A 82 15.21 17.88 -16.99
CA LEU A 82 15.90 16.86 -17.79
C LEU A 82 15.17 16.49 -19.08
N ASN A 83 13.96 17.00 -19.30
CA ASN A 83 13.23 16.82 -20.55
C ASN A 83 12.46 18.08 -20.93
N PRO A 84 12.26 18.34 -22.24
CA PRO A 84 11.61 19.58 -22.71
C PRO A 84 10.17 19.77 -22.24
N MET A 85 9.51 18.68 -21.85
CA MET A 85 8.10 18.68 -21.46
C MET A 85 7.91 18.87 -19.95
N GLY A 86 8.97 18.89 -19.14
CA GLY A 86 8.87 19.02 -17.69
C GLY A 86 8.24 17.82 -16.96
N ILE A 87 8.05 16.68 -17.63
CA ILE A 87 7.31 15.52 -17.12
C ILE A 87 8.19 14.59 -16.28
N LYS A 88 7.58 13.79 -15.40
CA LYS A 88 8.18 12.66 -14.67
C LYS A 88 7.26 11.44 -14.74
N GLY A 89 7.75 10.29 -14.27
CA GLY A 89 6.94 9.07 -14.15
C GLY A 89 5.96 9.12 -12.98
N ALA A 90 4.78 8.52 -13.15
CA ALA A 90 3.73 8.44 -12.13
C ALA A 90 3.14 7.04 -11.91
N GLY A 91 3.49 6.06 -12.75
CA GLY A 91 2.77 4.77 -12.80
C GLY A 91 2.85 3.94 -11.52
N GLU A 92 3.94 4.07 -10.77
CA GLU A 92 4.18 3.31 -9.53
C GLU A 92 3.87 4.14 -8.27
N ALA A 93 3.48 5.42 -8.44
CA ALA A 93 3.34 6.39 -7.36
C ALA A 93 2.35 5.95 -6.28
N GLY A 94 1.26 5.29 -6.68
CA GLY A 94 0.25 4.80 -5.76
C GLY A 94 0.63 3.50 -5.04
N ALA A 95 1.62 2.74 -5.52
CA ALA A 95 1.94 1.41 -5.01
C ALA A 95 3.15 1.40 -4.07
N ILE A 96 4.20 2.19 -4.40
CA ILE A 96 5.47 2.19 -3.67
C ILE A 96 5.33 2.48 -2.17
N PRO A 97 4.64 3.55 -1.73
CA PRO A 97 4.71 3.97 -0.32
C PRO A 97 3.79 3.17 0.60
N VAL A 98 2.91 2.31 0.07
CA VAL A 98 1.71 1.88 0.78
C VAL A 98 2.00 0.97 1.97
N GLY A 99 2.94 0.02 1.85
CA GLY A 99 3.33 -0.85 2.96
C GLY A 99 3.88 -0.05 4.14
N ALA A 100 4.80 0.88 3.88
CA ALA A 100 5.38 1.75 4.91
C ALA A 100 4.35 2.71 5.51
N LEU A 101 3.44 3.26 4.69
CA LEU A 101 2.34 4.10 5.14
C LEU A 101 1.47 3.36 6.17
N PHE A 102 1.10 2.10 5.90
CA PHE A 102 0.27 1.34 6.83
C PHE A 102 1.05 0.89 8.07
N ALA A 103 2.32 0.50 7.93
CA ALA A 103 3.18 0.20 9.08
C ALA A 103 3.20 1.39 10.05
N GLN A 104 3.53 2.58 9.57
CA GLN A 104 3.59 3.80 10.41
C GLN A 104 2.23 4.20 10.98
N ALA A 105 1.14 4.08 10.21
CA ALA A 105 -0.19 4.39 10.70
C ALA A 105 -0.65 3.43 11.82
N ILE A 106 -0.24 2.15 11.74
CA ILE A 106 -0.55 1.16 12.77
C ILE A 106 0.34 1.34 14.00
N GLU A 107 1.64 1.63 13.82
CA GLU A 107 2.54 1.99 14.92
C GLU A 107 2.02 3.20 15.71
N ASP A 108 1.55 4.24 15.01
CA ASP A 108 0.92 5.42 15.63
C ASP A 108 -0.37 5.05 16.38
N ALA A 109 -1.22 4.19 15.79
CA ALA A 109 -2.43 3.70 16.44
C ALA A 109 -2.15 2.79 17.66
N LEU A 110 -0.98 2.16 17.71
CA LEU A 110 -0.52 1.26 18.77
C LEU A 110 0.60 1.89 19.61
N PHE A 111 0.67 3.23 19.68
CA PHE A 111 1.75 3.97 20.32
C PHE A 111 2.15 3.43 21.71
N ASP A 112 1.19 3.09 22.56
CA ASP A 112 1.43 2.57 23.92
C ASP A 112 2.10 1.18 23.95
N ALA A 113 2.05 0.43 22.86
CA ALA A 113 2.68 -0.89 22.75
C ALA A 113 4.14 -0.83 22.28
N GLU A 114 4.65 0.33 21.89
CA GLU A 114 6.05 0.53 21.43
C GLU A 114 6.50 -0.48 20.36
N VAL A 115 5.59 -0.88 19.47
CA VAL A 115 5.86 -1.86 18.39
C VAL A 115 6.63 -1.21 17.24
N GLU A 116 7.50 -1.97 16.60
CA GLU A 116 8.16 -1.62 15.34
C GLU A 116 7.79 -2.66 14.27
N ILE A 117 7.15 -2.23 13.20
CA ILE A 117 6.65 -3.07 12.11
C ILE A 117 7.64 -3.01 10.95
N THR A 118 8.40 -4.08 10.77
CA THR A 118 9.45 -4.17 9.74
C THR A 118 9.09 -5.07 8.56
N GLU A 119 7.91 -5.70 8.58
CA GLU A 119 7.49 -6.64 7.54
C GLU A 119 6.00 -6.53 7.20
N ILE A 120 5.67 -6.94 5.97
CA ILE A 120 4.32 -7.04 5.41
C ILE A 120 4.15 -8.45 4.80
N PRO A 121 2.93 -9.00 4.67
CA PRO A 121 1.63 -8.36 4.89
C PRO A 121 1.18 -8.28 6.36
N LEU A 122 0.44 -7.21 6.66
CA LEU A 122 -0.09 -6.80 7.97
C LEU A 122 -1.40 -7.54 8.29
N SER A 123 -1.38 -8.87 8.20
CA SER A 123 -2.56 -9.67 8.50
C SER A 123 -2.98 -9.53 9.98
N PRO A 124 -4.26 -9.71 10.33
CA PRO A 124 -4.70 -9.62 11.72
C PRO A 124 -3.96 -10.55 12.68
N SER A 125 -3.59 -11.74 12.21
CA SER A 125 -2.80 -12.70 13.01
C SER A 125 -1.39 -12.17 13.28
N MET A 126 -0.70 -11.66 12.26
CA MET A 126 0.63 -11.07 12.40
C MET A 126 0.61 -9.84 13.32
N LEU A 127 -0.37 -8.94 13.17
CA LEU A 127 -0.52 -7.78 14.04
C LEU A 127 -0.79 -8.19 15.49
N TRP A 128 -1.58 -9.24 15.70
CA TRP A 128 -1.82 -9.78 17.04
C TRP A 128 -0.54 -10.34 17.65
N GLU A 129 0.24 -11.11 16.89
CA GLU A 129 1.52 -11.67 17.34
C GLU A 129 2.52 -10.58 17.73
N ILE A 130 2.64 -9.52 16.93
CA ILE A 130 3.51 -8.36 17.22
C ILE A 130 3.09 -7.70 18.53
N VAL A 131 1.81 -7.43 18.72
CA VAL A 131 1.30 -6.76 19.93
C VAL A 131 1.45 -7.63 21.18
N GLU A 132 1.22 -8.95 21.08
CA GLU A 132 1.44 -9.85 22.22
C GLU A 132 2.92 -9.99 22.57
N ALA A 133 3.83 -9.94 21.59
CA ALA A 133 5.27 -10.00 21.83
C ALA A 133 5.82 -8.73 22.50
N ALA A 134 5.14 -7.59 22.34
CA ALA A 134 5.55 -6.31 22.91
C ALA A 134 5.06 -6.06 24.35
N LYS A 135 4.15 -6.89 24.86
CA LYS A 135 3.67 -6.86 26.26
C LYS A 135 4.66 -7.51 27.23
#